data_AF-A0A7K9JJC3-F1
#
_entry.id   AF-A0A7K9JJC3-F1
#
_cell.length_a   1.000
_cell.length_b   1.000
_cell.length_c   1.000
_cell.angle_alpha   90.00
_cell.angle_beta   90.00
_cell.angle_gamma   90.00
#
_symmetry.space_group_name_H-M   'P 1'
#
loop_
_entity.id
_entity.type
_entity.pdbx_description
1 polymer ?
#
loop_
_entity_poly.entity_id
_entity_poly.type
_entity_poly.pdbx_seq_one_letter_code
_entity_poly.pdbx_strand_id
1 'polypeptide(L)'
;MAAAFTALRVLLGLFFFLTGALKVSDWLSADLHRHMASEFVRFAKVFPLKEVGFVPEPGRYLVAVGWLEVTAGLLLAFGPQLLQEISNFILSVVMIGAIYSLLALQEPLAMCAPATLCLGLLLLLNIRGYPAAPR
;
A
#
# COMPACT_ATOMS: atom_id res chain seq x y z
N MET A 1 -12.86 21.36 8.35
CA MET A 1 -11.65 20.51 8.45
C MET A 1 -11.97 19.01 8.47
N ALA A 2 -12.91 18.53 9.29
CA ALA A 2 -13.24 17.09 9.35
C ALA A 2 -13.66 16.47 8.00
N ALA A 3 -14.53 17.13 7.23
CA ALA A 3 -15.02 16.61 5.94
C ALA A 3 -13.91 16.41 4.89
N ALA A 4 -12.86 17.25 4.91
CA ALA A 4 -11.74 17.12 3.98
C ALA A 4 -10.92 15.84 4.26
N PHE A 5 -10.72 15.49 5.53
CA PHE A 5 -10.02 14.26 5.91
C PHE A 5 -10.86 13.01 5.61
N THR A 6 -12.18 13.09 5.82
CA THR A 6 -13.08 12.01 5.43
C THR A 6 -13.04 11.78 3.92
N ALA A 7 -13.13 12.86 3.13
CA ALA A 7 -13.00 12.77 1.68
C ALA A 7 -11.64 12.20 1.25
N LEU A 8 -10.55 12.63 1.91
CA LEU A 8 -9.21 12.11 1.64
C LEU A 8 -9.09 10.60 1.95
N ARG A 9 -9.66 10.13 3.07
CA ARG A 9 -9.69 8.70 3.42
C ARG A 9 -10.47 7.88 2.39
N VAL A 10 -11.63 8.38 1.97
CA VAL A 10 -12.46 7.73 0.94
C VAL A 10 -11.71 7.67 -0.39
N LEU A 11 -11.13 8.78 -0.85
CA LEU A 11 -10.37 8.85 -2.09
C LEU A 11 -9.15 7.91 -2.08
N LEU A 12 -8.36 7.92 -1.01
CA LEU A 12 -7.21 7.03 -0.87
C LEU A 12 -7.65 5.57 -0.77
N GLY A 13 -8.69 5.27 0.02
CA GLY A 13 -9.19 3.91 0.16
C GLY A 13 -9.68 3.32 -1.15
N LEU A 14 -10.41 4.11 -1.95
CA LEU A 14 -10.81 3.74 -3.32
C LEU A 14 -9.60 3.56 -4.25
N PHE A 15 -8.60 4.46 -4.17
CA PHE A 15 -7.37 4.33 -4.95
C PHE A 15 -6.64 3.02 -4.63
N PHE A 16 -6.43 2.71 -3.34
CA PHE A 16 -5.79 1.47 -2.90
C PHE A 16 -6.60 0.22 -3.23
N PHE A 17 -7.93 0.31 -3.15
CA PHE A 17 -8.81 -0.75 -3.59
C PHE A 17 -8.63 -1.04 -5.09
N LEU A 18 -8.59 0.00 -5.93
CA LEU A 18 -8.38 -0.13 -7.36
C LEU A 18 -6.97 -0.68 -7.67
N THR A 19 -5.91 -0.13 -7.08
CA THR A 19 -4.55 -0.62 -7.33
C THR A 19 -4.34 -2.04 -6.82
N GLY A 20 -4.91 -2.39 -5.67
CA GLY A 20 -4.88 -3.74 -5.13
C GLY A 20 -5.68 -4.71 -5.99
N ALA A 21 -6.84 -4.29 -6.50
CA ALA A 21 -7.64 -5.09 -7.42
C ALA A 21 -6.90 -5.35 -8.73
N LEU A 22 -6.10 -4.39 -9.23
CA LEU A 22 -5.23 -4.60 -10.38
C LEU A 22 -4.12 -5.63 -10.11
N LYS A 23 -3.63 -5.70 -8.86
CA LYS A 23 -2.64 -6.72 -8.46
C LYS A 23 -3.27 -8.10 -8.29
N VAL A 24 -4.49 -8.20 -7.77
CA VAL A 24 -5.16 -9.51 -7.56
C VAL A 24 -5.83 -10.02 -8.82
N SER A 25 -6.37 -9.14 -9.64
CA SER A 25 -7.18 -9.49 -10.80
C SER A 25 -6.29 -9.65 -12.04
N ASP A 26 -6.05 -10.90 -12.44
CA ASP A 26 -5.51 -11.27 -13.76
C ASP A 26 -6.40 -10.83 -14.94
N TRP A 27 -7.59 -10.29 -14.67
CA TRP A 27 -8.67 -10.12 -15.63
C TRP A 27 -8.52 -8.90 -16.54
N LEU A 28 -7.66 -7.93 -16.22
CA LEU A 28 -7.54 -6.68 -17.01
C LEU A 28 -6.44 -6.74 -18.10
N SER A 29 -5.37 -7.52 -17.92
CA SER A 29 -4.34 -7.79 -18.93
C SER A 29 -3.24 -8.73 -18.39
N ALA A 30 -3.05 -9.88 -19.04
CA ALA A 30 -1.99 -10.83 -18.71
C ALA A 30 -0.58 -10.23 -18.87
N ASP A 31 -0.41 -9.22 -19.73
CA ASP A 31 0.88 -8.55 -19.93
C ASP A 31 1.19 -7.55 -18.82
N LEU A 32 0.18 -6.87 -18.26
CA LEU A 32 0.32 -6.02 -17.08
C LEU A 32 0.65 -6.86 -15.84
N HIS A 33 0.01 -8.02 -15.70
CA HIS A 33 0.29 -8.94 -14.61
C HIS A 33 1.72 -9.51 -14.72
N ARG A 34 2.20 -9.83 -15.93
CA ARG A 34 3.61 -10.20 -16.14
C ARG A 34 4.59 -9.07 -15.81
N HIS A 35 4.27 -7.83 -16.19
CA HIS A 35 5.12 -6.68 -15.89
C HIS A 35 5.19 -6.44 -14.38
N MET A 36 4.05 -6.42 -13.69
CA MET A 36 4.00 -6.29 -12.23
C MET A 36 4.63 -7.49 -11.51
N ALA A 37 4.46 -8.71 -12.01
CA ALA A 37 5.12 -9.89 -11.46
C ALA A 37 6.64 -9.79 -11.60
N SER A 38 7.15 -9.24 -12.70
CA SER A 38 8.60 -9.03 -12.89
C SER A 38 9.18 -7.98 -11.93
N GLU A 39 8.41 -6.93 -11.63
CA GLU A 39 8.71 -5.93 -10.59
C GLU A 39 8.69 -6.59 -9.20
N PHE A 40 7.71 -7.47 -8.93
CA PHE A 40 7.62 -8.18 -7.65
C PHE A 40 8.71 -9.26 -7.48
N VAL A 41 9.22 -9.86 -8.56
CA VAL A 41 10.42 -10.72 -8.54
C VAL A 41 11.63 -9.91 -8.08
N ARG A 42 11.73 -8.67 -8.56
CA ARG A 42 12.75 -7.71 -8.14
C ARG A 42 12.56 -7.28 -6.69
N PHE A 43 11.33 -6.95 -6.26
CA PHE A 43 11.01 -6.62 -4.87
C PHE A 43 11.33 -7.77 -3.90
N ALA A 44 10.99 -9.01 -4.26
CA ALA A 44 11.29 -10.19 -3.45
C ALA A 44 12.81 -10.42 -3.24
N LYS A 45 13.64 -10.01 -4.21
CA LYS A 45 15.11 -10.12 -4.11
C LYS A 45 15.76 -9.12 -3.16
N VAL A 46 15.11 -7.98 -2.95
CA VAL A 46 15.57 -6.89 -2.06
C VAL A 46 14.73 -6.81 -0.78
N PHE A 47 13.78 -7.72 -0.60
CA PHE A 47 12.92 -7.73 0.57
C PHE A 47 13.79 -7.91 1.82
N PRO A 48 13.64 -7.08 2.87
CA PRO A 48 14.55 -7.08 4.03
C PRO A 48 14.54 -8.42 4.79
N LEU A 49 13.45 -9.19 4.67
CA LEU A 49 13.33 -10.55 5.20
C LEU A 49 14.20 -11.60 4.46
N LYS A 50 14.85 -11.24 3.34
CA LYS A 50 15.87 -12.08 2.71
C LYS A 50 17.07 -12.29 3.63
N GLU A 51 17.42 -11.32 4.47
CA GLU A 51 18.49 -11.48 5.47
C GLU A 51 18.12 -12.50 6.56
N VAL A 52 16.82 -12.78 6.72
CA VAL A 52 16.27 -13.81 7.62
C VAL A 52 16.07 -15.15 6.90
N GLY A 53 16.42 -15.25 5.61
CA GLY A 53 16.34 -16.48 4.81
C GLY A 53 14.96 -16.78 4.19
N PHE A 54 14.00 -15.86 4.29
CA PHE A 54 12.67 -16.04 3.69
C PHE A 54 12.58 -15.28 2.36
N VAL A 55 12.54 -16.03 1.25
CA VAL A 55 12.29 -15.48 -0.09
C VAL A 55 10.86 -15.82 -0.49
N PRO A 56 9.92 -14.87 -0.36
CA PRO A 56 8.55 -15.11 -0.77
C PRO A 56 8.47 -15.32 -2.29
N GLU A 57 7.65 -16.28 -2.71
CA GLU A 57 7.40 -16.53 -4.13
C GLU A 57 6.74 -15.28 -4.76
N PRO A 58 7.29 -14.70 -5.83
CA PRO A 58 6.88 -13.38 -6.34
C PRO A 58 5.40 -13.25 -6.67
N GLY A 59 4.80 -14.28 -7.27
CA GLY A 59 3.37 -14.30 -7.58
C GLY A 59 2.50 -14.30 -6.31
N ARG A 60 2.88 -15.09 -5.30
CA ARG A 60 2.17 -15.12 -4.01
C ARG A 60 2.36 -13.83 -3.23
N TYR A 61 3.54 -13.21 -3.32
CA TYR A 61 3.83 -11.91 -2.71
C TYR A 61 2.98 -10.80 -3.33
N LEU A 62 2.86 -10.77 -4.66
CA LEU A 62 2.03 -9.81 -5.40
C LEU A 62 0.55 -9.94 -5.05
N VAL A 63 0.02 -11.16 -5.06
CA VAL A 63 -1.37 -11.43 -4.69
C VAL A 63 -1.63 -11.09 -3.22
N ALA A 64 -0.72 -11.43 -2.31
CA ALA A 64 -0.85 -11.11 -0.90
C ALA A 64 -0.88 -9.60 -0.63
N VAL A 65 0.05 -8.83 -1.23
CA VAL A 65 0.06 -7.36 -1.14
C VAL A 65 -1.19 -6.77 -1.78
N GLY A 66 -1.63 -7.31 -2.91
CA GLY A 66 -2.87 -6.89 -3.58
C GLY A 66 -4.10 -7.08 -2.70
N TRP A 67 -4.26 -8.25 -2.06
CA TRP A 67 -5.37 -8.49 -1.13
C TRP A 67 -5.31 -7.58 0.10
N LEU A 68 -4.12 -7.31 0.62
CA LEU A 68 -3.93 -6.34 1.71
C LEU A 68 -4.37 -4.94 1.29
N GLU A 69 -4.00 -4.47 0.11
CA GLU A 69 -4.41 -3.17 -0.41
C GLU A 69 -5.91 -3.09 -0.68
N VAL A 70 -6.51 -4.15 -1.24
CA VAL A 70 -7.97 -4.23 -1.46
C VAL A 70 -8.72 -4.16 -0.15
N THR A 71 -8.37 -5.02 0.80
CA THR A 71 -9.07 -5.12 2.09
C THR A 71 -8.86 -3.85 2.91
N ALA A 72 -7.62 -3.38 3.06
CA ALA A 72 -7.33 -2.17 3.81
C ALA A 72 -7.85 -0.91 3.10
N GLY A 73 -7.83 -0.84 1.77
CA GLY A 73 -8.42 0.26 1.01
C GLY A 73 -9.93 0.37 1.20
N LEU A 74 -10.64 -0.76 1.12
CA LEU A 74 -12.09 -0.81 1.35
C LEU A 74 -12.45 -0.41 2.79
N LEU A 75 -11.70 -0.92 3.77
CA LEU A 75 -11.88 -0.59 5.19
C LEU A 75 -11.50 0.86 5.50
N LEU A 76 -10.53 1.45 4.80
CA LEU A 76 -10.18 2.86 4.93
C LEU A 76 -11.29 3.77 4.37
N ALA A 77 -11.94 3.36 3.27
CA ALA A 77 -13.00 4.14 2.64
C ALA A 77 -14.34 4.05 3.38
N PHE A 78 -14.74 2.85 3.81
CA PHE A 78 -16.09 2.59 4.35
C PHE A 78 -16.11 2.11 5.79
N GLY A 79 -14.95 1.83 6.39
CA GLY A 79 -14.89 1.29 7.74
C GLY A 79 -15.19 2.31 8.84
N PRO A 80 -15.51 1.86 10.05
CA PRO A 80 -15.57 2.71 11.24
C PRO A 80 -14.19 3.25 11.62
N GLN A 81 -14.13 4.28 12.45
CA GLN A 81 -12.90 5.02 12.75
C GLN A 81 -11.72 4.15 13.20
N LEU A 82 -11.95 3.16 14.07
CA LEU A 82 -10.92 2.20 14.51
C LEU A 82 -10.36 1.37 13.34
N LEU A 83 -11.23 0.90 12.44
CA LEU A 83 -10.81 0.12 11.27
C LEU A 83 -10.06 1.02 10.28
N GLN A 84 -10.49 2.27 10.09
CA GLN A 84 -9.77 3.23 9.26
C GLN A 84 -8.35 3.47 9.77
N GLU A 85 -8.16 3.60 11.09
CA GLU A 85 -6.83 3.76 11.70
C GLU A 85 -5.95 2.53 11.50
N ILE A 86 -6.49 1.33 11.74
CA ILE A 86 -5.77 0.07 11.50
C ILE A 86 -5.40 -0.07 10.02
N SER A 87 -6.34 0.19 9.10
CA SER A 87 -6.10 0.14 7.67
C SER A 87 -5.07 1.17 7.22
N ASN A 88 -5.11 2.38 7.79
CA ASN A 88 -4.14 3.43 7.51
C ASN A 88 -2.72 3.02 7.95
N PHE A 89 -2.59 2.35 9.10
CA PHE A 89 -1.33 1.80 9.58
C PHE A 89 -0.81 0.68 8.66
N ILE A 90 -1.65 -0.29 8.31
CA ILE A 90 -1.30 -1.39 7.41
C ILE A 90 -0.85 -0.86 6.05
N LEU A 91 -1.64 0.04 5.44
CA LEU A 91 -1.31 0.65 4.15
C LEU A 91 0.01 1.43 4.22
N SER A 92 0.26 2.15 5.33
CA SER A 92 1.53 2.86 5.52
C SER A 92 2.72 1.90 5.54
N VAL A 93 2.62 0.77 6.23
CA VAL A 93 3.66 -0.28 6.25
C VAL A 93 3.89 -0.85 4.84
N VAL A 94 2.81 -1.13 4.09
CA VAL A 94 2.90 -1.60 2.70
C VAL A 94 3.63 -0.57 1.82
N MET A 95 3.29 0.71 1.94
CA MET A 95 3.95 1.78 1.18
C MET A 95 5.42 1.97 1.55
N ILE A 96 5.78 1.86 2.84
CA ILE A 96 7.17 1.89 3.28
C ILE A 96 7.95 0.71 2.67
N GLY A 97 7.38 -0.49 2.69
CA GLY A 97 7.97 -1.66 2.05
C GLY A 97 8.19 -1.46 0.55
N ALA A 98 7.19 -0.92 -0.16
CA ALA A 98 7.30 -0.60 -1.58
C ALA A 98 8.41 0.43 -1.86
N ILE A 99 8.47 1.52 -1.09
CA ILE A 99 9.52 2.54 -1.23
C ILE A 99 10.90 1.95 -0.95
N TYR A 100 11.04 1.13 0.11
CA TYR A 100 12.30 0.45 0.42
C TYR A 100 12.74 -0.44 -0.75
N SER A 101 11.84 -1.26 -1.30
CA SER A 101 12.15 -2.10 -2.45
C SER A 101 12.55 -1.28 -3.67
N LEU A 102 11.84 -0.19 -3.99
CA LEU A 102 12.18 0.70 -5.11
C LEU A 102 13.56 1.35 -4.93
N LEU A 103 13.89 1.82 -3.71
CA LEU A 103 15.19 2.39 -3.39
C LEU A 103 16.32 1.35 -3.49
N ALA A 104 16.08 0.13 -3.00
CA ALA A 104 17.04 -0.96 -3.08
C ALA A 104 17.27 -1.45 -4.53
N LEU A 105 16.29 -1.25 -5.42
CA LEU A 105 16.40 -1.54 -6.85
C LEU A 105 16.99 -0.40 -7.68
N GLN A 106 17.29 0.75 -7.07
CA GLN A 106 17.81 1.94 -7.75
C GLN A 106 16.90 2.46 -8.87
N GLU A 107 15.59 2.18 -8.80
CA GLU A 107 14.62 2.71 -9.77
C GLU A 107 14.51 4.24 -9.61
N PRO A 108 14.21 4.98 -10.70
CA PRO A 108 14.20 6.43 -10.67
C PRO A 108 13.16 6.93 -9.65
N LEU A 109 13.52 7.96 -8.87
CA LEU A 109 12.66 8.56 -7.84
C LEU A 109 11.28 9.00 -8.37
N ALA A 110 11.15 9.19 -9.68
CA ALA A 110 9.87 9.43 -10.36
C ALA A 110 8.87 8.28 -10.18
N MET A 111 9.32 7.01 -10.14
CA MET A 111 8.48 5.85 -9.80
C MET A 111 8.15 5.77 -8.31
N CYS A 112 8.99 6.35 -7.43
CA CYS A 112 8.68 6.48 -6.00
C CYS A 112 7.63 7.56 -5.71
N ALA A 113 7.37 8.49 -6.63
CA ALA A 113 6.47 9.63 -6.44
C ALA A 113 5.04 9.24 -6.02
N PRO A 114 4.33 8.32 -6.71
CA PRO A 114 3.00 7.89 -6.27
C PRO A 114 3.04 7.20 -4.90
N ALA A 115 4.09 6.42 -4.64
CA ALA A 115 4.22 5.70 -3.37
C ALA A 115 4.47 6.62 -2.18
N THR A 116 5.37 7.59 -2.35
CA THR A 116 5.69 8.62 -1.35
C THR A 116 4.53 9.59 -1.12
N LEU A 117 3.80 9.98 -2.17
CA LEU A 117 2.58 10.78 -2.02
C LEU A 117 1.53 10.05 -1.18
N CYS A 118 1.24 8.78 -1.50
CA CYS A 118 0.28 8.00 -0.74
C CYS A 118 0.73 7.81 0.71
N LEU A 119 2.01 7.47 0.94
CA LEU A 119 2.57 7.36 2.28
C LEU A 119 2.43 8.69 3.06
N GLY A 120 2.77 9.82 2.45
CA GLY A 120 2.67 11.13 3.09
C GLY A 120 1.24 11.48 3.50
N LEU A 121 0.26 11.17 2.64
CA LEU A 121 -1.14 11.39 2.94
C LEU A 121 -1.67 10.45 4.03
N LEU A 122 -1.27 9.17 4.02
CA LEU A 122 -1.61 8.19 5.06
C LEU A 122 -1.03 8.60 6.42
N LEU A 123 0.24 9.03 6.46
CA LEU A 123 0.87 9.53 7.69
C LEU A 123 0.19 10.78 8.22
N LEU A 124 -0.20 11.70 7.33
CA LEU A 124 -0.95 12.90 7.69
C LEU A 124 -2.32 12.54 8.31
N LEU A 125 -3.00 11.53 7.77
CA LEU A 125 -4.23 10.99 8.33
C LEU A 125 -4.01 10.25 9.67
N ASN A 126 -2.84 9.66 9.88
CA ASN A 126 -2.48 8.94 11.09
C ASN A 126 -2.23 9.90 12.26
N ILE A 127 -1.39 10.94 12.02
CA ILE A 127 -1.02 11.93 13.04
C ILE A 127 -2.24 12.73 13.52
N ARG A 128 -3.20 13.01 12.63
CA ARG A 128 -4.44 13.73 12.95
C ARG A 128 -5.55 12.84 13.50
N GLY A 129 -5.41 11.52 13.40
CA GLY A 129 -6.36 10.54 13.92
C GLY A 129 -6.30 10.35 15.44
N TYR A 130 -5.25 10.84 16.10
CA TYR A 130 -5.15 10.85 17.56
C TYR A 130 -5.91 12.08 18.09
N PRO A 131 -7.18 11.97 18.54
CA PRO A 131 -7.72 13.00 19.41
C PRO A 131 -6.81 13.04 20.63
N ALA A 132 -6.26 14.21 20.92
CA ALA A 132 -5.58 14.46 22.18
C ALA A 132 -6.47 13.90 23.29
N ALA A 133 -5.96 12.90 24.02
CA ALA A 133 -6.65 12.35 25.16
C ALA A 133 -7.05 13.51 26.08
N PRO A 134 -8.34 13.64 26.48
CA PRO A 134 -8.70 14.61 27.49
C PRO A 134 -7.98 14.22 28.77
N ARG A 135 -7.06 15.08 29.22
CA ARG A 135 -6.51 15.03 30.58
C ARG A 135 -7.56 15.51 31.56
#